data_AF-A0A2G5F195-F1
#
_entry.id   AF-A0A2G5F195-F1
#
_cell.length_a   1.000
_cell.length_b   1.000
_cell.length_c   1.000
_cell.angle_alpha   90.00
_cell.angle_beta   90.00
_cell.angle_gamma   90.00
#
_symmetry.space_group_name_H-M   'P 1'
#
loop_
_entity.id
_entity.type
_entity.pdbx_description
1 polymer ?
#
loop_
_entity_poly.entity_id
_entity_poly.type
_entity_poly.pdbx_seq_one_letter_code
_entity_poly.pdbx_strand_id
1 'polypeptide(L)'
;MTAPILTSITLEANRLEYYVRFFVSTKFNGRPPSPLPELNLQLGQWRTHCVAVRKFSGFARNDTISKEVQALVTSIGRLQTSYSAELLDKSSYTVAQYNASFHNVGRLNEVWMNATRITTGGCQSFQRLN
;
A
#
# COMPACT_ATOMS: atom_id res chain seq x y z
N MET A 1 0.88 19.64 1.20
CA MET A 1 0.62 18.29 0.68
C MET A 1 0.95 17.29 1.78
N THR A 2 0.21 16.19 1.90
CA THR A 2 0.52 15.12 2.87
C THR A 2 1.44 14.09 2.23
N ALA A 3 2.17 13.35 3.05
CA ALA A 3 2.92 12.18 2.65
C ALA A 3 2.44 10.96 3.44
N PRO A 4 2.56 9.74 2.90
CA PRO A 4 2.99 9.42 1.53
C PRO A 4 1.87 9.64 0.48
N ILE A 5 2.25 9.67 -0.79
CA ILE A 5 1.33 9.39 -1.91
C ILE A 5 1.30 7.87 -2.08
N LEU A 6 0.10 7.30 -2.21
CA LEU A 6 -0.09 5.87 -2.34
C LEU A 6 -0.56 5.54 -3.76
N THR A 7 0.11 4.60 -4.41
CA THR A 7 -0.33 4.02 -5.69
C THR A 7 -0.61 2.54 -5.47
N SER A 8 -1.88 2.15 -5.47
CA SER A 8 -2.27 0.74 -5.39
C SER A 8 -2.43 0.17 -6.79
N ILE A 9 -1.89 -1.03 -6.98
CA ILE A 9 -1.95 -1.79 -8.22
C ILE A 9 -2.71 -3.07 -7.93
N THR A 10 -3.79 -3.28 -8.68
CA THR A 10 -4.63 -4.48 -8.59
C THR A 10 -4.51 -5.29 -9.87
N LEU A 11 -4.31 -6.60 -9.72
CA LEU A 11 -4.15 -7.60 -10.77
C LEU A 11 -5.38 -8.51 -10.76
N GLU A 12 -6.52 -8.01 -11.24
CA GLU A 12 -7.77 -8.80 -11.31
C GLU A 12 -8.08 -9.21 -12.75
N ALA A 13 -8.27 -10.51 -12.98
CA ALA A 13 -8.88 -11.09 -14.17
C ALA A 13 -8.45 -10.48 -15.53
N ASN A 14 -7.14 -10.31 -15.74
CA ASN A 14 -6.49 -9.71 -16.93
C ASN A 14 -6.59 -8.18 -17.07
N ARG A 15 -7.12 -7.46 -16.08
CA ARG A 15 -7.11 -5.99 -16.04
C ARG A 15 -6.15 -5.51 -14.97
N LEU A 16 -5.33 -4.54 -15.35
CA LEU A 16 -4.38 -3.91 -14.46
C LEU A 16 -4.90 -2.51 -14.13
N GLU A 17 -5.22 -2.29 -12.87
CA GLU A 17 -5.81 -1.05 -12.39
C GLU A 17 -4.85 -0.31 -11.45
N TYR A 18 -4.87 1.02 -11.55
CA TYR A 18 -4.06 1.90 -10.74
C TYR A 18 -4.95 2.88 -9.98
N TYR A 19 -4.75 2.94 -8.67
CA TYR A 19 -5.43 3.91 -7.82
C TYR A 19 -4.41 4.77 -7.09
N VAL A 20 -4.40 6.06 -7.41
CA VAL A 20 -3.58 7.05 -6.70
C VAL A 20 -4.39 7.67 -5.58
N ARG A 21 -3.88 7.62 -4.35
CA ARG A 21 -4.56 8.09 -3.14
C ARG A 21 -3.67 9.07 -2.37
N PHE A 22 -4.32 10.07 -1.81
CA PHE A 22 -3.74 11.05 -0.92
C PHE A 22 -4.45 10.99 0.43
N PHE A 23 -3.69 11.13 1.51
CA PHE A 23 -4.29 11.27 2.82
C PHE A 23 -4.96 12.65 2.96
N VAL A 24 -6.23 12.65 3.36
CA VAL A 24 -6.93 13.90 3.69
C VAL A 24 -6.48 14.36 5.07
N SER A 25 -5.88 15.55 5.13
CA SER A 25 -5.38 16.12 6.39
C SER A 25 -6.45 16.24 7.47
N THR A 26 -6.07 15.94 8.72
CA THR A 26 -6.93 16.06 9.90
C THR A 26 -7.45 17.47 10.14
N LYS A 27 -6.81 18.51 9.58
CA LYS A 27 -7.26 19.92 9.67
C LYS A 27 -8.70 20.14 9.18
N PHE A 28 -9.21 19.23 8.35
CA PHE A 28 -10.57 19.28 7.84
C PHE A 28 -11.59 18.68 8.82
N ASN A 29 -11.18 18.16 9.99
CA ASN A 29 -12.06 17.64 11.04
C ASN A 29 -13.14 16.66 10.52
N GLY A 30 -12.75 15.76 9.62
CA GLY A 30 -13.66 14.79 8.99
C GLY A 30 -14.60 15.36 7.92
N ARG A 31 -14.43 16.64 7.55
CA ARG A 31 -15.23 17.36 6.54
C ARG A 31 -14.33 17.83 5.39
N PRO A 32 -13.81 16.91 4.55
CA PRO A 32 -13.05 17.31 3.37
C PRO A 32 -13.91 18.16 2.42
N PRO A 33 -13.28 19.04 1.62
CA PRO A 33 -13.98 19.72 0.53
C PRO A 33 -14.48 18.69 -0.50
N SER A 34 -15.63 18.97 -1.11
CA SER A 34 -16.14 18.16 -2.21
C SER A 34 -15.23 18.30 -3.42
N PRO A 35 -14.84 17.18 -4.08
CA PRO A 35 -14.11 17.25 -5.34
C PRO A 35 -14.97 17.92 -6.42
N LEU A 36 -14.32 18.65 -7.32
CA LEU A 36 -14.98 19.25 -8.47
C LEU A 36 -15.50 18.13 -9.40
N PRO A 37 -16.74 18.22 -9.94
CA PRO A 37 -17.34 17.16 -10.76
C PRO A 37 -16.54 16.79 -12.01
N GLU A 38 -15.83 17.76 -12.58
CA GLU A 38 -14.97 17.57 -13.76
C GLU A 38 -13.68 16.80 -13.46
N LEU A 39 -13.32 16.67 -12.18
CA LEU A 39 -12.17 15.89 -11.74
C LEU A 39 -12.63 14.47 -11.41
N ASN A 40 -11.95 13.45 -11.92
CA ASN A 40 -12.19 12.06 -11.56
C ASN A 40 -11.59 11.73 -10.17
N LEU A 41 -12.05 12.46 -9.14
CA LEU A 41 -11.61 12.34 -7.76
C LEU A 41 -12.76 11.86 -6.90
N GLN A 42 -12.47 10.91 -6.01
CA GLN A 42 -13.44 10.34 -5.10
C GLN A 42 -12.90 10.39 -3.67
N LEU A 43 -13.77 10.74 -2.72
CA LEU A 43 -13.46 10.63 -1.31
C LEU A 43 -13.62 9.17 -0.88
N GLY A 44 -12.50 8.52 -0.57
CA GLY A 44 -12.48 7.13 -0.10
C GLY A 44 -12.38 7.03 1.42
N GLN A 45 -13.15 6.12 2.01
CA GLN A 45 -12.91 5.67 3.38
C GLN A 45 -11.93 4.51 3.38
N TRP A 46 -10.77 4.69 4.02
CA TRP A 46 -9.77 3.62 4.13
C TRP A 46 -10.05 2.77 5.36
N ARG A 47 -10.40 1.49 5.16
CA ARG A 47 -10.64 0.55 6.27
C ARG A 47 -9.33 0.10 6.92
N THR A 48 -9.34 -0.06 8.25
CA THR A 48 -8.22 -0.66 8.96
C THR A 48 -7.96 -2.07 8.44
N HIS A 49 -6.72 -2.35 8.09
CA HIS A 49 -6.27 -3.65 7.58
C HIS A 49 -4.80 -3.83 7.93
N CYS A 50 -4.34 -5.08 7.89
CA CYS A 50 -2.96 -5.44 8.14
C CYS A 50 -2.17 -5.40 6.84
N VAL A 51 -0.95 -4.85 6.89
CA VAL A 51 -0.05 -4.83 5.74
C VAL A 51 1.33 -5.29 6.14
N ALA A 52 1.95 -6.10 5.28
CA ALA A 52 3.39 -6.33 5.33
C ALA A 52 4.08 -5.20 4.56
N VAL A 53 5.09 -4.60 5.18
CA VAL A 53 5.77 -3.41 4.65
C VAL A 53 7.22 -3.73 4.38
N ARG A 54 7.71 -3.36 3.20
CA ARG A 54 9.13 -3.37 2.86
C ARG A 54 9.58 -1.97 2.45
N LYS A 55 10.54 -1.43 3.20
CA LYS A 55 11.19 -0.14 2.91
C LYS A 55 12.31 -0.31 1.88
N PHE A 56 12.45 0.64 0.97
CA PHE A 56 13.53 0.70 0.01
C PHE A 56 13.91 2.14 -0.36
N SER A 57 15.17 2.31 -0.78
CA SER A 57 15.73 3.60 -1.16
C SER A 57 15.73 3.81 -2.68
N GLY A 58 15.99 5.03 -3.13
CA GLY A 58 16.12 5.36 -4.55
C GLY A 58 14.79 5.72 -5.20
N PHE A 59 14.73 5.63 -6.53
CA PHE A 59 13.52 5.97 -7.29
C PHE A 59 12.59 4.75 -7.39
N ALA A 60 11.30 4.94 -7.13
CA ALA A 60 10.27 3.92 -7.32
C ALA A 60 9.92 3.76 -8.81
N ARG A 61 10.84 3.19 -9.58
CA ARG A 61 10.64 2.80 -10.99
C ARG A 61 10.02 1.40 -11.06
N ASN A 62 9.34 1.08 -12.16
CA ASN A 62 8.64 -0.21 -12.33
C ASN A 62 9.53 -1.43 -12.05
N ASP A 63 10.77 -1.43 -12.55
CA ASP A 63 11.73 -2.52 -12.35
C ASP A 63 12.19 -2.63 -10.89
N THR A 64 12.40 -1.49 -10.23
CA THR A 64 12.77 -1.42 -8.82
C THR A 64 11.62 -1.90 -7.94
N ILE A 65 10.40 -1.39 -8.19
CA ILE A 65 9.18 -1.80 -7.48
C ILE A 65 8.97 -3.31 -7.60
N SER A 66 9.08 -3.86 -8.81
CA SER A 66 8.92 -5.31 -9.05
C SER A 66 9.91 -6.15 -8.23
N LYS A 67 11.18 -5.74 -8.18
CA LYS A 67 12.21 -6.40 -7.35
C LYS A 67 11.88 -6.33 -5.86
N GLU A 68 11.42 -5.18 -5.36
CA GLU A 68 11.09 -5.01 -3.94
C GLU A 68 9.83 -5.77 -3.54
N VAL A 69 8.81 -5.84 -4.41
CA VAL A 69 7.63 -6.70 -4.22
C VAL A 69 8.06 -8.17 -4.11
N GLN A 70 8.88 -8.65 -5.05
CA GLN A 70 9.37 -10.03 -5.03
C GLN A 70 10.18 -10.31 -3.76
N ALA A 71 11.06 -9.39 -3.36
CA ALA A 71 11.85 -9.52 -2.14
C ALA A 71 10.99 -9.55 -0.87
N LEU A 72 9.88 -8.80 -0.81
CA LEU A 72 8.90 -8.88 0.28
C LEU A 72 8.25 -10.26 0.34
N VAL A 73 7.75 -10.76 -0.79
CA VAL A 73 7.13 -12.09 -0.88
C VAL A 73 8.11 -13.19 -0.47
N THR A 74 9.36 -13.14 -0.94
CA THR A 74 10.40 -14.10 -0.55
C THR A 74 10.72 -14.01 0.95
N SER A 75 10.78 -12.80 1.53
CA SER A 75 11.07 -12.62 2.95
C SER A 75 9.99 -13.23 3.83
N ILE A 76 8.71 -13.06 3.47
CA ILE A 76 7.59 -13.68 4.19
C ILE A 76 7.57 -15.20 4.01
N GLY A 77 7.84 -15.70 2.79
CA GLY A 77 7.91 -17.15 2.52
C GLY A 77 8.97 -17.88 3.37
N ARG A 78 10.04 -17.18 3.77
CA ARG A 78 11.11 -17.72 4.63
C ARG A 78 10.73 -17.82 6.11
N LEU A 79 9.62 -17.24 6.56
CA LEU A 79 9.24 -17.25 7.99
C LEU A 79 8.90 -18.65 8.53
N GLN A 80 8.98 -19.72 7.73
CA GLN A 80 8.78 -21.14 8.11
C GLN A 80 7.51 -21.39 8.95
N THR A 81 6.47 -20.57 8.77
CA THR A 81 5.17 -20.83 9.36
C THR A 81 4.37 -21.74 8.45
N SER A 82 3.50 -22.58 9.03
CA SER A 82 2.59 -23.47 8.29
C SER A 82 1.61 -22.74 7.35
N TYR A 83 1.54 -21.41 7.43
CA TYR A 83 0.63 -20.57 6.65
C TYR A 83 1.34 -19.57 5.74
N SER A 84 2.66 -19.62 5.59
CA SER A 84 3.45 -18.56 4.93
C SER A 84 2.99 -18.19 3.52
N ALA A 85 2.45 -19.16 2.76
CA ALA A 85 1.89 -18.95 1.42
C ALA A 85 0.55 -18.19 1.40
N GLU A 86 -0.22 -18.28 2.49
CA GLU A 86 -1.53 -17.64 2.66
C GLU A 86 -1.46 -16.28 3.35
N LEU A 87 -0.30 -15.91 3.91
CA LEU A 87 -0.14 -14.70 4.72
C LEU A 87 -0.31 -13.39 3.95
N LEU A 88 -0.13 -13.41 2.63
CA LEU A 88 -0.20 -12.23 1.77
C LEU A 88 -1.23 -12.41 0.67
N ASP A 89 -2.04 -11.38 0.46
CA ASP A 89 -2.75 -11.19 -0.79
C ASP A 89 -1.77 -10.79 -1.89
N LYS A 90 -1.65 -11.65 -2.92
CA LYS A 90 -0.77 -11.43 -4.07
C LYS A 90 -1.50 -10.79 -5.26
N SER A 91 -2.81 -10.58 -5.16
CA SER A 91 -3.60 -9.94 -6.22
C SER A 91 -3.39 -8.43 -6.25
N SER A 92 -2.86 -7.84 -5.18
CA SER A 92 -2.63 -6.40 -5.11
C SER A 92 -1.39 -6.03 -4.31
N TYR A 93 -0.80 -4.89 -4.63
CA TYR A 93 0.22 -4.26 -3.79
C TYR A 93 0.09 -2.74 -3.89
N THR A 94 0.63 -2.03 -2.89
CA THR A 94 0.64 -0.57 -2.85
C THR A 94 2.07 -0.06 -2.74
N VAL A 95 2.39 0.99 -3.49
CA VAL A 95 3.66 1.71 -3.37
C VAL A 95 3.40 3.01 -2.62
N ALA A 96 4.13 3.24 -1.53
CA ALA A 96 4.10 4.47 -0.78
C ALA A 96 5.35 5.31 -1.07
N GLN A 97 5.14 6.53 -1.55
CA GLN A 97 6.21 7.46 -1.91
C GLN A 97 6.16 8.68 -1.01
N TYR A 98 7.21 8.89 -0.21
CA TYR A 98 7.26 9.97 0.79
C TYR A 98 7.85 11.26 0.24
N ASN A 99 8.81 11.15 -0.67
CA ASN A 99 9.52 12.29 -1.22
C ASN A 99 8.98 12.66 -2.60
N ALA A 100 8.84 13.96 -2.86
CA ALA A 100 8.49 14.47 -4.18
C ALA A 100 9.53 14.06 -5.25
N SER A 101 9.11 14.04 -6.51
CA SER A 101 9.94 13.60 -7.65
C SER A 101 11.23 14.40 -7.86
N PHE A 102 11.37 15.59 -7.29
CA PHE A 102 12.58 16.43 -7.39
C PHE A 102 13.66 16.16 -6.32
N HIS A 103 13.39 15.37 -5.28
CA HIS A 103 14.38 15.08 -4.22
C HIS A 103 15.34 13.94 -4.58
N ASN A 104 16.51 14.24 -5.16
CA ASN A 104 17.39 13.20 -5.71
C ASN A 104 18.07 12.25 -4.71
N VAL A 105 18.17 12.62 -3.43
CA VAL A 105 18.81 11.82 -2.36
C VAL A 105 17.89 11.65 -1.16
N GLY A 106 18.17 10.64 -0.33
CA GLY A 106 17.39 10.38 0.91
C GLY A 106 15.95 9.94 0.66
N ARG A 107 15.66 9.43 -0.55
CA ARG A 107 14.32 8.94 -0.89
C ARG A 107 13.98 7.71 -0.06
N LEU A 108 12.84 7.77 0.62
CA LEU A 108 12.21 6.63 1.28
C LEU A 108 10.94 6.26 0.51
N ASN A 109 10.86 5.01 0.11
CA ASN A 109 9.64 4.42 -0.44
C ASN A 109 9.34 3.11 0.27
N GLU A 110 8.11 2.66 0.16
CA GLU A 110 7.67 1.40 0.72
C GLU A 110 6.81 0.62 -0.28
N VAL A 111 6.90 -0.70 -0.23
CA VAL A 111 5.94 -1.62 -0.85
C VAL A 111 5.11 -2.25 0.25
N TRP A 112 3.80 -2.20 0.10
CA TRP A 112 2.82 -2.76 1.03
C TRP A 112 2.04 -3.88 0.34
N MET A 113 1.83 -4.99 1.05
CA MET A 113 0.93 -6.07 0.63
C MET A 113 -0.03 -6.39 1.77
N ASN A 114 -1.30 -6.59 1.44
CA ASN A 114 -2.31 -6.92 2.46
C ASN A 114 -1.95 -8.25 3.12
N ALA A 115 -1.94 -8.23 4.45
CA ALA A 115 -1.70 -9.38 5.28
C ALA A 115 -3.03 -9.93 5.79
N THR A 116 -3.29 -11.20 5.54
CA THR A 116 -4.57 -11.85 5.91
C THR A 116 -4.50 -12.49 7.31
N ARG A 117 -3.33 -13.00 7.73
CA ARG A 117 -3.17 -13.80 8.97
C ARG A 117 -1.81 -13.63 9.66
N ILE A 118 -1.17 -12.46 9.54
CA ILE A 118 0.12 -12.20 10.22
C ILE A 118 -0.15 -11.81 11.67
N THR A 119 0.11 -12.73 12.60
CA THR A 119 -0.04 -12.51 14.06
C THR A 119 1.21 -11.90 14.71
N THR A 120 2.34 -11.86 14.00
CA THR A 120 3.59 -11.27 14.51
C THR A 120 3.50 -9.74 14.48
N GLY A 121 3.47 -9.11 15.67
CA GLY A 121 3.48 -7.65 15.83
C GLY A 121 2.13 -6.99 16.13
N GLY A 122 1.10 -7.75 16.48
CA GLY A 122 -0.17 -7.19 17.01
C GLY A 122 -1.25 -6.90 15.97
N CYS A 123 -1.13 -7.41 14.75
CA CYS A 123 -2.13 -7.18 13.72
C CYS A 123 -3.25 -8.25 13.77
N GLN A 124 -4.28 -7.98 14.57
CA GLN A 124 -5.55 -8.71 14.47
C GLN A 124 -6.45 -7.98 13.47
N SER A 125 -6.54 -8.49 12.23
CA SER A 125 -7.57 -8.02 11.31
C SER A 125 -8.93 -8.36 11.90
N PHE A 126 -9.68 -7.35 12.36
CA PHE A 126 -11.07 -7.53 12.78
C PHE A 126 -11.91 -7.91 11.55
N GLN A 127 -12.03 -9.21 11.28
CA GLN A 127 -13.15 -9.70 10.49
C GLN A 127 -14.39 -9.57 11.39
N ARG A 128 -15.26 -8.61 11.09
CA ARG A 128 -16.64 -8.66 11.60
C ARG A 128 -17.26 -9.93 11.03
N LEU A 129 -17.45 -10.93 11.88
CA LEU A 129 -18.41 -12.01 11.64
C LEU A 129 -19.78 -11.33 11.61
N ASN A 130 -20.44 -11.37 10.45
CA ASN A 130 -21.88 -11.15 10.35
C ASN A 130 -22.59 -12.47 10.58
#